data_AF-A0A931U1P1-F1
#
_entry.id   AF-A0A931U1P1-F1
#
_cell.length_a   1.000
_cell.length_b   1.000
_cell.length_c   1.000
_cell.angle_alpha   90.00
_cell.angle_beta   90.00
_cell.angle_gamma   90.00
#
_symmetry.space_group_name_H-M   'P 1'
#
loop_
_entity.id
_entity.type
_entity.pdbx_description
1 polymer ?
#
loop_
_entity_poly.entity_id
_entity_poly.type
_entity_poly.pdbx_seq_one_letter_code
_entity_poly.pdbx_strand_id
1 'polypeptide(L)'
;AYVMNERAGIKAFADLNGKPYSPGGQGTNAEVMTTEAFNVLGIKPQYYRGTMSEMGQAFKDRRIVGYVKATALKRPDPIIVETMTAQPIQIMSWPPELVQQVQAKLPWLKTSQIPAGVYQGDWNKQPITGWAVINAVFAPTKFPEDLAYEFTKVALADKTEQAAAFPALKGADIGKMTGDLALMPLHKGAVKALREAGYQVPQQLIPPEAK
;
A
#
# COMPACT_ATOMS: atom_id res chain seq x y z
N ALA A 1 -3.94 -5.24 3.22
CA ALA A 1 -4.72 -6.34 3.81
C ALA A 1 -5.15 -5.96 5.20
N TYR A 2 -6.44 -6.15 5.51
CA TYR A 2 -7.03 -5.91 6.84
C TYR A 2 -7.22 -7.26 7.53
N VAL A 3 -6.21 -7.70 8.26
CA VAL A 3 -6.18 -9.02 8.90
C VAL A 3 -6.95 -8.97 10.22
N MET A 4 -7.83 -9.95 10.43
CA MET A 4 -8.60 -10.13 11.65
C MET A 4 -8.43 -11.57 12.16
N ASN A 5 -8.49 -11.76 13.47
CA ASN A 5 -8.73 -13.07 14.05
C ASN A 5 -10.19 -13.47 13.79
N GLU A 6 -10.44 -14.63 13.19
CA GLU A 6 -11.81 -15.10 12.91
C GLU A 6 -12.67 -15.24 14.17
N ARG A 7 -12.03 -15.56 15.30
CA ARG A 7 -12.70 -15.75 16.59
C ARG A 7 -13.00 -14.44 17.32
N ALA A 8 -12.55 -13.30 16.80
CA ALA A 8 -12.80 -11.99 17.42
C ALA A 8 -14.22 -11.44 17.16
N GLY A 9 -15.02 -12.13 16.33
CA GLY A 9 -16.40 -11.74 16.04
C GLY A 9 -16.53 -10.50 15.15
N ILE A 10 -15.47 -10.09 14.47
CA ILE A 10 -15.46 -8.96 13.54
C ILE A 10 -16.05 -9.41 12.20
N LYS A 11 -17.22 -8.88 11.84
CA LYS A 11 -17.90 -9.17 10.56
C LYS A 11 -17.99 -7.94 9.66
N ALA A 12 -17.98 -6.75 10.25
CA ALA A 12 -17.92 -5.46 9.58
C ALA A 12 -16.82 -4.58 10.17
N PHE A 13 -16.31 -3.60 9.42
CA PHE A 13 -15.28 -2.68 9.94
C PHE A 13 -15.78 -1.88 11.16
N ALA A 14 -17.09 -1.62 11.26
CA ALA A 14 -17.69 -0.97 12.43
C ALA A 14 -17.57 -1.79 13.72
N ASP A 15 -17.42 -3.11 13.64
CA ASP A 15 -17.24 -3.97 14.82
C ASP A 15 -15.86 -3.76 15.50
N LEU A 16 -14.95 -3.04 14.84
CA LEU A 16 -13.67 -2.64 15.42
C LEU A 16 -13.80 -1.53 16.46
N ASN A 17 -14.96 -0.86 16.57
CA ASN A 17 -15.18 0.20 17.55
C ASN A 17 -14.86 -0.28 18.98
N GLY A 18 -13.92 0.40 19.63
CA GLY A 18 -13.44 0.06 20.97
C GLY A 18 -12.63 -1.25 21.08
N LYS A 19 -12.34 -1.95 19.97
CA LYS A 19 -11.51 -3.15 19.96
C LYS A 19 -10.04 -2.80 19.77
N PRO A 20 -9.10 -3.53 20.41
CA PRO A 20 -7.68 -3.32 20.21
C PRO A 20 -7.26 -3.73 18.80
N TYR A 21 -6.89 -2.78 17.95
CA TYR A 21 -6.59 -3.03 16.53
C TYR A 21 -5.39 -2.22 16.07
N SER A 22 -4.51 -2.82 15.27
CA SER A 22 -3.40 -2.08 14.66
C SER A 22 -3.80 -1.51 13.29
N PRO A 23 -3.63 -0.20 13.04
CA PRO A 23 -3.92 0.41 11.74
C PRO A 23 -2.79 0.20 10.72
N GLY A 24 -1.73 -0.53 11.07
CA GLY A 24 -0.49 -0.61 10.32
C GLY A 24 0.69 -0.12 11.16
N GLY A 25 1.92 -0.37 10.67
CA GLY A 25 3.15 -0.03 11.37
C GLY A 25 3.19 1.46 11.69
N GLN A 26 3.70 1.81 12.88
CA GLN A 26 3.79 3.20 13.31
C GLN A 26 4.59 4.04 12.31
N GLY A 27 4.03 5.17 11.89
CA GLY A 27 4.64 6.09 10.92
C GLY A 27 4.59 5.60 9.47
N THR A 28 3.87 4.51 9.17
CA THR A 28 3.74 4.00 7.81
C THR A 28 2.54 4.60 7.08
N ASN A 29 2.59 4.63 5.75
CA ASN A 29 1.42 5.01 4.93
C ASN A 29 0.19 4.13 5.21
N ALA A 30 0.37 2.87 5.60
CA ALA A 30 -0.75 2.00 5.96
C ALA A 30 -1.53 2.57 7.16
N GLU A 31 -0.82 3.03 8.20
CA GLU A 31 -1.44 3.68 9.35
C GLU A 31 -2.22 4.92 8.95
N VAL A 32 -1.61 5.80 8.16
CA VAL A 32 -2.25 7.05 7.69
C VAL A 32 -3.52 6.73 6.90
N MET A 33 -3.42 5.88 5.87
CA MET A 33 -4.56 5.55 5.03
C MET A 33 -5.70 4.87 5.81
N THR A 34 -5.38 3.95 6.72
CA THR A 34 -6.38 3.28 7.53
C THR A 34 -7.04 4.22 8.53
N THR A 35 -6.26 5.03 9.24
CA THR A 35 -6.82 5.98 10.21
C THR A 35 -7.68 7.04 9.55
N GLU A 36 -7.27 7.59 8.41
CA GLU A 36 -8.08 8.56 7.67
C GLU A 36 -9.36 7.95 7.09
N ALA A 37 -9.29 6.76 6.47
CA ALA A 37 -10.47 6.07 5.99
C ALA A 37 -11.45 5.73 7.13
N PHE A 38 -10.95 5.29 8.28
CA PHE A 38 -11.77 5.02 9.46
C PHE A 38 -12.38 6.30 10.05
N ASN A 39 -11.63 7.41 10.07
CA ASN A 39 -12.15 8.71 10.49
C ASN A 39 -13.32 9.19 9.63
N VAL A 40 -13.23 9.03 8.31
CA VAL A 40 -14.33 9.36 7.38
C VAL A 40 -15.60 8.56 7.71
N LEU A 41 -15.43 7.29 8.10
CA LEU A 41 -16.52 6.38 8.43
C LEU A 41 -16.95 6.41 9.90
N GLY A 42 -16.30 7.23 10.75
CA GLY A 42 -16.56 7.28 12.18
C GLY A 42 -16.17 6.00 12.95
N ILE A 43 -15.29 5.17 12.39
CA ILE A 43 -14.81 3.93 13.00
C ILE A 43 -13.64 4.26 13.93
N LYS A 44 -13.76 3.88 15.20
CA LYS A 44 -12.86 4.24 16.30
C LYS A 44 -12.37 3.00 17.07
N PRO A 45 -11.41 2.25 16.51
CA PRO A 45 -10.75 1.19 17.26
C PRO A 45 -9.88 1.76 18.38
N GLN A 46 -9.60 0.94 19.38
CA GLN A 46 -8.54 1.22 20.33
C GLN A 46 -7.20 0.92 19.64
N TYR A 47 -6.58 1.95 19.05
CA TYR A 47 -5.38 1.74 18.25
C TYR A 47 -4.19 1.21 19.06
N TYR A 48 -3.65 0.08 18.61
CA TYR A 48 -2.36 -0.44 19.05
C TYR A 48 -1.27 -0.03 18.06
N ARG A 49 -0.28 0.74 18.50
CA ARG A 49 0.81 1.26 17.67
C ARG A 49 2.15 0.66 18.09
N GLY A 50 2.99 0.41 17.09
CA GLY A 50 4.31 -0.23 17.22
C GLY A 50 4.87 -0.58 15.85
N THR A 51 6.01 -1.23 15.84
CA THR A 51 6.59 -1.82 14.63
C THR A 51 5.72 -2.97 14.11
N MET A 52 5.92 -3.34 12.84
CA MET A 52 5.17 -4.45 12.25
C MET A 52 5.44 -5.79 12.96
N SER A 53 6.67 -6.00 13.44
CA SER A 53 7.02 -7.20 14.22
C SER A 53 6.32 -7.23 15.57
N GLU A 54 6.27 -6.11 16.29
CA GLU A 54 5.54 -6.00 17.56
C GLU A 54 4.03 -6.21 17.39
N MET A 55 3.46 -5.78 16.27
CA MET A 55 2.06 -6.01 15.93
C MET A 55 1.78 -7.49 15.63
N GLY A 56 2.64 -8.13 14.84
CA GLY A 56 2.57 -9.56 14.59
C GLY A 56 2.62 -10.36 15.89
N GLN A 57 3.51 -9.98 16.82
CA GLN A 57 3.59 -10.61 18.13
C GLN A 57 2.34 -10.32 18.98
N ALA A 58 1.89 -9.07 19.07
CA ALA A 58 0.66 -8.70 19.79
C ALA A 58 -0.57 -9.46 19.29
N PHE A 59 -0.65 -9.70 17.98
CA PHE A 59 -1.70 -10.50 17.38
C PHE A 59 -1.59 -11.96 17.85
N LYS A 60 -0.41 -12.59 17.75
CA LYS A 60 -0.17 -13.96 18.22
C LYS A 60 -0.49 -14.13 19.72
N ASP A 61 -0.19 -13.12 20.53
CA ASP A 61 -0.49 -13.08 21.97
C ASP A 61 -1.98 -12.75 22.29
N ARG A 62 -2.81 -12.54 21.26
CA ARG A 62 -4.23 -12.14 21.38
C ARG A 62 -4.47 -10.81 22.10
N ARG A 63 -3.47 -9.92 22.10
CA ARG A 63 -3.60 -8.56 22.65
C ARG A 63 -4.33 -7.60 21.70
N ILE A 64 -4.36 -7.92 20.41
CA ILE A 64 -5.11 -7.19 19.37
C ILE A 64 -5.98 -8.15 18.57
N VAL A 65 -7.13 -7.67 18.10
CA VAL A 65 -8.08 -8.48 17.29
C VAL A 65 -7.65 -8.60 15.83
N GLY A 66 -6.69 -7.80 15.40
CA GLY A 66 -6.24 -7.73 14.02
C GLY A 66 -5.24 -6.60 13.78
N TYR A 67 -4.76 -6.53 12.55
CA TYR A 67 -3.79 -5.53 12.11
C TYR A 67 -3.92 -5.25 10.60
N VAL A 68 -3.40 -4.11 10.15
CA VAL A 68 -3.25 -3.82 8.73
C VAL A 68 -1.83 -4.11 8.27
N LYS A 69 -1.71 -4.77 7.11
CA LYS A 69 -0.44 -5.04 6.46
C LYS A 69 -0.51 -4.72 4.97
N ALA A 70 0.38 -3.86 4.50
CA ALA A 70 0.63 -3.67 3.07
C ALA A 70 1.29 -4.95 2.53
N THR A 71 0.74 -5.51 1.45
CA THR A 71 1.15 -6.79 0.85
C THR A 71 1.25 -6.65 -0.66
N ALA A 72 2.10 -7.47 -1.29
CA ALA A 72 2.04 -7.69 -2.72
C ALA A 72 0.69 -8.33 -3.11
N LEU A 73 0.20 -8.05 -4.32
CA LEU A 73 -1.12 -8.53 -4.76
C LEU A 73 -1.13 -10.03 -5.06
N LYS A 74 -0.07 -10.57 -5.67
CA LYS A 74 -0.01 -11.95 -6.17
C LYS A 74 0.90 -12.88 -5.38
N ARG A 75 1.38 -12.44 -4.21
CA ARG A 75 2.28 -13.21 -3.35
C ARG A 75 1.86 -13.03 -1.89
N PRO A 76 1.78 -14.12 -1.10
CA PRO A 76 1.53 -14.03 0.33
C PRO A 76 2.58 -13.18 1.04
N ASP A 77 2.14 -12.30 1.93
CA ASP A 77 3.06 -11.60 2.82
C ASP A 77 3.57 -12.54 3.94
N PRO A 78 4.88 -12.58 4.22
CA PRO A 78 5.44 -13.48 5.23
C PRO A 78 4.86 -13.30 6.63
N ILE A 79 4.54 -12.07 7.04
CA ILE A 79 3.99 -11.81 8.39
C ILE A 79 2.55 -12.32 8.46
N ILE A 80 1.78 -12.14 7.39
CA ILE A 80 0.43 -12.72 7.32
C ILE A 80 0.50 -14.24 7.39
N VAL A 81 1.36 -14.87 6.59
CA VAL A 81 1.58 -16.33 6.61
C VAL A 81 2.01 -16.81 7.99
N GLU A 82 2.93 -16.13 8.66
CA GLU A 82 3.35 -16.47 10.02
C GLU A 82 2.16 -16.43 10.99
N THR A 83 1.37 -15.35 10.96
CA THR A 83 0.21 -15.21 11.87
C THR A 83 -0.90 -16.22 11.60
N MET A 84 -1.04 -16.72 10.36
CA MET A 84 -1.97 -17.81 10.01
C MET A 84 -1.63 -19.11 10.74
N THR A 85 -0.36 -19.36 11.06
CA THR A 85 0.04 -20.57 11.78
C THR A 85 -0.27 -20.49 13.27
N ALA A 86 -0.38 -19.28 13.82
CA ALA A 86 -0.65 -19.06 15.24
C ALA A 86 -2.16 -19.11 15.58
N GLN A 87 -3.02 -18.61 14.69
CA GLN A 87 -4.47 -18.64 14.89
C GLN A 87 -5.24 -18.47 13.57
N PRO A 88 -6.52 -18.90 13.52
CA PRO A 88 -7.37 -18.67 12.35
C PRO A 88 -7.54 -17.16 12.10
N ILE A 89 -7.21 -16.74 10.88
CA ILE A 89 -7.37 -15.36 10.43
C ILE A 89 -8.33 -15.29 9.26
N GLN A 90 -8.86 -14.10 9.02
CA GLN A 90 -9.51 -13.70 7.79
C GLN A 90 -8.96 -12.34 7.34
N ILE A 91 -8.94 -12.06 6.05
CA ILE A 91 -8.67 -10.72 5.52
C ILE A 91 -10.00 -10.10 5.06
N MET A 92 -10.36 -8.98 5.67
CA MET A 92 -11.58 -8.26 5.29
C MET A 92 -11.44 -7.54 3.96
N SER A 93 -12.43 -7.73 3.10
CA SER A 93 -12.62 -6.98 1.85
C SER A 93 -13.41 -5.70 2.11
N TRP A 94 -12.99 -4.59 1.50
CA TRP A 94 -13.72 -3.33 1.55
C TRP A 94 -14.99 -3.39 0.69
N PRO A 95 -16.19 -3.17 1.28
CA PRO A 95 -17.42 -3.08 0.52
C PRO A 95 -17.43 -1.86 -0.41
N PRO A 96 -18.00 -1.96 -1.63
CA PRO A 96 -18.05 -0.87 -2.59
C PRO A 96 -18.65 0.44 -2.03
N GLU A 97 -19.69 0.33 -1.20
CA GLU A 97 -20.36 1.47 -0.58
C GLU A 97 -19.43 2.24 0.39
N LEU A 98 -18.60 1.53 1.16
CA LEU A 98 -17.63 2.16 2.06
C LEU A 98 -16.47 2.75 1.26
N VAL A 99 -16.06 2.09 0.18
CA VAL A 99 -15.04 2.63 -0.74
C VAL A 99 -15.49 3.97 -1.30
N GLN A 100 -16.72 4.05 -1.82
CA GLN A 100 -17.27 5.27 -2.38
C GLN A 100 -17.35 6.41 -1.36
N GLN A 101 -17.81 6.12 -0.13
CA GLN A 101 -17.87 7.11 0.94
C GLN A 101 -16.48 7.68 1.29
N VAL A 102 -15.48 6.80 1.40
CA VAL A 102 -14.10 7.22 1.68
C VAL A 102 -13.53 8.02 0.51
N GLN A 103 -13.68 7.56 -0.73
CA GLN A 103 -13.15 8.24 -1.91
C GLN A 103 -13.81 9.59 -2.19
N ALA A 104 -15.07 9.79 -1.77
CA ALA A 104 -15.73 11.09 -1.84
C ALA A 104 -15.04 12.17 -0.98
N LYS A 105 -14.33 11.77 0.08
CA LYS A 105 -13.55 12.67 0.95
C LYS A 105 -12.04 12.60 0.68
N LEU A 106 -11.55 11.44 0.26
CA LEU A 106 -10.13 11.13 0.04
C LEU A 106 -9.94 10.56 -1.38
N PRO A 107 -10.09 11.37 -2.44
CA PRO A 107 -10.09 10.88 -3.84
C PRO A 107 -8.74 10.30 -4.29
N TRP A 108 -7.68 10.57 -3.53
CA TRP A 108 -6.34 10.02 -3.73
C TRP A 108 -6.21 8.57 -3.25
N LEU A 109 -7.09 8.09 -2.35
CA LEU A 109 -7.12 6.69 -1.94
C LEU A 109 -7.70 5.83 -3.06
N LYS A 110 -6.81 5.14 -3.78
CA LYS A 110 -7.21 4.14 -4.78
C LYS A 110 -7.34 2.77 -4.15
N THR A 111 -8.14 1.91 -4.76
CA THR A 111 -8.28 0.51 -4.35
C THR A 111 -7.48 -0.41 -5.26
N SER A 112 -7.10 -1.57 -4.71
CA SER A 112 -6.56 -2.70 -5.44
C SER A 112 -7.17 -3.99 -4.92
N GLN A 113 -7.02 -5.08 -5.66
CA GLN A 113 -7.57 -6.38 -5.29
C GLN A 113 -6.47 -7.43 -5.18
N ILE A 114 -6.43 -8.11 -4.05
CA ILE A 114 -5.69 -9.36 -3.89
C ILE A 114 -6.54 -10.44 -4.56
N PRO A 115 -6.05 -11.14 -5.61
CA PRO A 115 -6.80 -12.21 -6.25
C PRO A 115 -7.12 -13.36 -5.28
N ALA A 116 -8.18 -14.11 -5.59
CA ALA A 116 -8.49 -15.34 -4.87
C ALA A 116 -7.31 -16.32 -4.90
N GLY A 117 -7.18 -17.13 -3.86
CA GLY A 117 -6.17 -18.19 -3.78
C GLY A 117 -4.74 -17.74 -3.43
N VAL A 118 -4.48 -16.45 -3.25
CA VAL A 118 -3.16 -15.97 -2.76
C VAL A 118 -2.83 -16.54 -1.39
N TYR A 119 -3.71 -16.36 -0.40
CA TYR A 119 -3.63 -16.96 0.93
C TYR A 119 -4.44 -18.26 1.04
N GLN A 120 -4.03 -19.14 1.93
CA GLN A 120 -4.82 -20.33 2.28
C GLN A 120 -5.99 -19.94 3.20
N GLY A 121 -7.16 -20.56 3.02
CA GLY A 121 -8.35 -20.34 3.86
C GLY A 121 -9.63 -20.12 3.05
N ASP A 122 -10.77 -20.51 3.62
CA ASP A 122 -12.07 -20.47 2.94
C ASP A 122 -12.56 -19.04 2.63
N TRP A 123 -12.09 -18.05 3.39
CA TRP A 123 -12.37 -16.64 3.17
C TRP A 123 -11.69 -16.07 1.92
N ASN A 124 -10.66 -16.75 1.38
CA ASN A 124 -9.91 -16.28 0.22
C ASN A 124 -10.36 -16.92 -1.12
N LYS A 125 -11.67 -17.20 -1.22
CA LYS A 125 -12.30 -17.75 -2.44
C LYS A 125 -12.68 -16.68 -3.47
N GLN A 126 -12.66 -15.42 -3.10
CA GLN A 126 -12.99 -14.28 -3.95
C GLN A 126 -11.91 -13.20 -3.84
N PRO A 127 -11.77 -12.31 -4.83
CA PRO A 127 -10.85 -11.18 -4.73
C PRO A 127 -11.17 -10.30 -3.52
N ILE A 128 -10.12 -9.84 -2.84
CA ILE A 128 -10.21 -9.03 -1.63
C ILE A 128 -9.82 -7.60 -1.96
N THR A 129 -10.78 -6.68 -1.84
CA THR A 129 -10.58 -5.25 -2.07
C THR A 129 -9.92 -4.61 -0.86
N GLY A 130 -8.87 -3.82 -1.09
CA GLY A 130 -8.27 -2.95 -0.09
C GLY A 130 -7.64 -1.70 -0.70
N TRP A 131 -7.14 -0.80 0.14
CA TRP A 131 -6.44 0.39 -0.34
C TRP A 131 -5.12 0.02 -1.02
N ALA A 132 -4.89 0.60 -2.19
CA ALA A 132 -3.67 0.46 -2.96
C ALA A 132 -2.56 1.29 -2.32
N VAL A 133 -1.41 0.67 -2.11
CA VAL A 133 -0.18 1.37 -1.71
C VAL A 133 0.65 1.56 -2.98
N ILE A 134 0.95 2.81 -3.31
CA ILE A 134 1.87 3.14 -4.40
C ILE A 134 3.23 3.43 -3.74
N ASN A 135 4.27 2.75 -4.23
CA ASN A 135 5.64 3.03 -3.82
C ASN A 135 6.30 3.91 -4.89
N ALA A 136 6.98 4.96 -4.44
CA ALA A 136 7.71 5.88 -5.30
C ALA A 136 9.05 6.26 -4.65
N VAL A 137 9.99 6.70 -5.48
CA VAL A 137 11.26 7.30 -5.03
C VAL A 137 11.05 8.81 -4.98
N PHE A 138 11.33 9.40 -3.82
CA PHE A 138 11.18 10.84 -3.61
C PHE A 138 12.55 11.50 -3.52
N ALA A 139 12.67 12.69 -4.11
CA ALA A 139 13.82 13.56 -3.97
C ALA A 139 13.33 14.97 -3.59
N PRO A 140 14.07 15.71 -2.75
CA PRO A 140 13.73 17.11 -2.48
C PRO A 140 13.95 17.96 -3.73
N THR A 141 13.25 19.08 -3.85
CA THR A 141 13.38 20.01 -5.00
C THR A 141 14.79 20.59 -5.17
N LYS A 142 15.59 20.61 -4.10
CA LYS A 142 17.00 21.03 -4.13
C LYS A 142 17.98 19.94 -4.56
N PHE A 143 17.49 18.73 -4.88
CA PHE A 143 18.36 17.65 -5.34
C PHE A 143 18.97 18.03 -6.70
N PRO A 144 20.27 17.80 -6.95
CA PRO A 144 20.88 18.22 -8.21
C PRO A 144 20.20 17.58 -9.43
N GLU A 145 19.98 18.39 -10.47
CA GLU A 145 19.29 17.97 -11.70
C GLU A 145 20.00 16.84 -12.42
N ASP A 146 21.31 16.97 -12.57
CA ASP A 146 22.21 16.01 -13.18
C ASP A 146 22.15 14.66 -12.46
N LEU A 147 22.20 14.68 -11.12
CA LEU A 147 22.08 13.46 -10.32
C LEU A 147 20.70 12.82 -10.43
N ALA A 148 19.63 13.62 -10.43
CA ALA A 148 18.29 13.08 -10.63
C ALA A 148 18.12 12.45 -12.02
N TYR A 149 18.70 13.09 -13.04
CA TYR A 149 18.71 12.59 -14.41
C TYR A 149 19.43 11.25 -14.50
N GLU A 150 20.68 11.18 -14.03
CA GLU A 150 21.47 9.95 -14.08
C GLU A 150 20.82 8.82 -13.26
N PHE A 151 20.34 9.12 -12.05
CA PHE A 151 19.62 8.13 -11.23
C PHE A 151 18.41 7.56 -11.95
N THR A 152 17.57 8.43 -12.53
CA THR A 152 16.36 8.00 -13.25
C THR A 152 16.71 7.19 -14.50
N LYS A 153 17.73 7.63 -15.26
CA LYS A 153 18.18 6.96 -16.47
C LYS A 153 18.68 5.55 -16.19
N VAL A 154 19.51 5.37 -15.17
CA VAL A 154 20.01 4.05 -14.76
C VAL A 154 18.85 3.15 -14.31
N ALA A 155 17.93 3.68 -13.49
CA ALA A 155 16.77 2.92 -13.01
C ALA A 155 15.82 2.47 -14.14
N LEU A 156 15.75 3.23 -15.24
CA LEU A 156 14.95 2.85 -16.42
C LEU A 156 15.67 1.85 -17.32
N ALA A 157 16.99 1.98 -17.46
CA ALA A 157 17.82 1.18 -18.36
C ALA A 157 18.04 -0.25 -17.87
N ASP A 158 18.27 -0.45 -16.57
CA ASP A 158 18.46 -1.78 -15.97
C ASP A 158 17.53 -1.99 -14.75
N LYS A 159 16.70 -3.02 -14.87
CA LYS A 159 15.71 -3.41 -13.86
C LYS A 159 16.09 -4.70 -13.14
N THR A 160 17.26 -5.27 -13.43
CA THR A 160 17.72 -6.55 -12.88
C THR A 160 17.78 -6.51 -11.36
N GLU A 161 18.50 -5.53 -10.81
CA GLU A 161 18.61 -5.35 -9.36
C GLU A 161 17.27 -5.03 -8.69
N GLN A 162 16.44 -4.22 -9.35
CA GLN A 162 15.10 -3.89 -8.85
C GLN A 162 14.18 -5.12 -8.79
N ALA A 163 14.24 -5.99 -9.80
CA ALA A 163 13.49 -7.25 -9.82
C ALA A 163 14.07 -8.30 -8.86
N ALA A 164 15.38 -8.30 -8.61
CA ALA A 164 16.00 -9.17 -7.61
C ALA A 164 15.57 -8.77 -6.19
N ALA A 165 15.63 -7.48 -5.86
CA ALA A 165 15.22 -6.95 -4.56
C ALA A 165 13.70 -7.03 -4.36
N PHE A 166 12.91 -6.75 -5.40
CA PHE A 166 11.46 -6.83 -5.35
C PHE A 166 10.90 -7.56 -6.58
N PRO A 167 10.71 -8.90 -6.49
CA PRO A 167 10.27 -9.73 -7.62
C PRO A 167 8.97 -9.31 -8.31
N ALA A 168 8.12 -8.52 -7.63
CA ALA A 168 6.91 -7.95 -8.23
C ALA A 168 7.20 -6.94 -9.36
N LEU A 169 8.42 -6.42 -9.49
CA LEU A 169 8.84 -5.53 -10.57
C LEU A 169 9.33 -6.27 -11.82
N LYS A 170 9.43 -7.60 -11.78
CA LYS A 170 9.86 -8.37 -12.96
C LYS A 170 8.88 -8.18 -14.11
N GLY A 171 9.35 -7.62 -15.22
CA GLY A 171 8.54 -7.30 -16.40
C GLY A 171 7.68 -6.03 -16.26
N ALA A 172 7.84 -5.26 -15.17
CA ALA A 172 7.14 -4.00 -15.00
C ALA A 172 7.73 -2.89 -15.88
N ASP A 173 6.85 -2.06 -16.44
CA ASP A 173 7.24 -0.84 -17.14
C ASP A 173 7.22 0.35 -16.17
N ILE A 174 8.33 0.56 -15.45
CA ILE A 174 8.47 1.58 -14.41
C ILE A 174 8.28 2.99 -14.97
N GLY A 175 8.75 3.27 -16.20
CA GLY A 175 8.56 4.58 -16.82
C GLY A 175 7.10 4.88 -17.08
N LYS A 176 6.37 3.91 -17.65
CA LYS A 176 4.92 4.02 -17.84
C LYS A 176 4.18 4.13 -16.50
N MET A 177 4.52 3.29 -15.53
CA MET A 177 3.92 3.34 -14.18
C MET A 177 4.13 4.69 -13.51
N THR A 178 5.28 5.33 -13.72
CA THR A 178 5.56 6.66 -13.16
C THR A 178 4.57 7.69 -13.70
N GLY A 179 4.30 7.70 -15.01
CA GLY A 179 3.31 8.58 -15.62
C GLY A 179 1.88 8.28 -15.17
N ASP A 180 1.53 7.01 -14.98
CA ASP A 180 0.17 6.58 -14.62
C ASP A 180 -0.16 6.78 -13.12
N LEU A 181 0.84 6.69 -12.24
CA LEU A 181 0.63 6.57 -10.78
C LEU A 181 1.16 7.75 -9.96
N ALA A 182 2.05 8.58 -10.49
CA ALA A 182 2.57 9.71 -9.73
C ALA A 182 1.46 10.72 -9.40
N LEU A 183 1.47 11.20 -8.15
CA LEU A 183 0.46 12.12 -7.61
C LEU A 183 0.99 13.55 -7.41
N MET A 184 2.27 13.78 -7.72
CA MET A 184 2.95 15.05 -7.52
C MET A 184 3.97 15.30 -8.64
N PRO A 185 4.39 16.56 -8.86
CA PRO A 185 5.40 16.88 -9.86
C PRO A 185 6.67 16.05 -9.69
N LEU A 186 7.23 15.61 -10.82
CA LEU A 186 8.50 14.91 -10.88
C LEU A 186 9.66 15.89 -10.79
N HIS A 187 10.84 15.39 -10.43
CA HIS A 187 12.06 16.18 -10.53
C HIS A 187 12.40 16.50 -11.99
N LYS A 188 12.88 17.71 -12.29
CA LYS A 188 13.20 18.11 -13.68
C LYS A 188 14.17 17.17 -14.40
N GLY A 189 15.19 16.67 -13.68
CA GLY A 189 16.10 15.65 -14.22
C GLY A 189 15.41 14.31 -14.53
N ALA A 190 14.44 13.89 -13.73
CA ALA A 190 13.64 12.70 -13.98
C ALA A 190 12.71 12.88 -15.19
N VAL A 191 12.10 14.07 -15.35
CA VAL A 191 11.30 14.41 -16.54
C VAL A 191 12.14 14.30 -17.81
N LYS A 192 13.37 14.85 -17.78
CA LYS A 192 14.30 14.75 -18.90
C LYS A 192 14.63 13.29 -19.24
N ALA A 193 15.00 12.49 -18.26
CA ALA A 193 15.34 11.07 -18.46
C ALA A 193 14.15 10.26 -19.01
N LEU A 194 12.94 10.46 -18.49
CA LEU A 194 11.73 9.78 -18.97
C LEU A 194 11.42 10.13 -20.43
N ARG A 195 11.53 11.42 -20.80
CA ARG A 195 11.31 11.87 -22.18
C ARG A 195 12.33 11.28 -23.15
N GLU A 196 13.61 11.28 -22.77
CA GLU A 196 14.68 10.67 -23.59
C GLU A 196 14.50 9.15 -23.76
N ALA A 197 13.95 8.49 -22.74
CA ALA A 197 13.59 7.07 -22.81
C ALA A 197 12.28 6.81 -23.59
N GLY A 198 11.66 7.84 -24.18
CA GLY A 198 10.48 7.72 -25.04
C GLY A 198 9.14 7.74 -24.31
N TYR A 199 9.12 8.01 -22.99
CA TYR A 199 7.88 8.11 -22.24
C TYR A 199 7.24 9.49 -22.36
N GLN A 200 5.91 9.52 -22.49
CA GLN A 200 5.15 10.75 -22.34
C GLN A 200 5.00 11.08 -20.85
N VAL A 201 5.36 12.30 -20.48
CA VAL A 201 5.20 12.82 -19.11
C VAL A 201 3.95 13.71 -19.06
N PRO A 202 2.89 13.31 -18.34
CA PRO A 202 1.69 14.12 -18.18
C PRO A 202 1.97 15.54 -17.68
N GLN A 203 1.21 16.52 -18.18
CA GLN A 203 1.47 17.94 -17.92
C GLN A 203 1.44 18.31 -16.42
N GLN A 204 0.55 17.66 -15.65
CA GLN A 204 0.46 17.87 -14.20
C GLN A 204 1.69 17.35 -13.43
N LEU A 205 2.48 16.48 -14.03
CA LEU A 205 3.69 15.92 -13.44
C LEU A 205 4.95 16.70 -13.79
N ILE A 206 4.87 17.69 -14.69
CA ILE A 206 6.00 18.55 -15.04
C ILE A 206 6.10 19.67 -13.99
N PRO A 207 7.25 19.81 -13.30
CA PRO A 207 7.40 20.84 -12.28
C PRO A 207 7.46 22.23 -12.93
N PRO A 208 7.05 23.31 -12.23
CA PRO A 208 6.97 24.66 -12.81
C PRO A 208 8.26 25.12 -13.52
N GLU A 209 9.41 24.76 -12.98
CA GLU A 209 10.74 25.09 -13.52
C GLU A 209 11.15 24.31 -14.78
N ALA A 210 10.36 23.31 -15.21
CA ALA A 210 10.60 22.50 -16.41
C ALA A 210 9.42 22.49 -17.39
N LYS A 211 8.45 23.40 -17.20
CA LYS A 211 7.34 23.63 -18.13
C LYS A 211 7.78 24.43 -19.35
#